data_AF-A0A3L7UF50-F1
#
_entry.id   AF-A0A3L7UF50-F1
#
_cell.length_a   1.000
_cell.length_b   1.000
_cell.length_c   1.000
_cell.angle_alpha   90.00
_cell.angle_beta   90.00
_cell.angle_gamma   90.00
#
_symmetry.space_group_name_H-M   'P 1'
#
loop_
_entity.id
_entity.type
_entity.pdbx_description
1 polymer ?
#
loop_
_entity_poly.entity_id
_entity_poly.type
_entity_poly.pdbx_seq_one_letter_code
_entity_poly.pdbx_strand_id
1 'polypeptide(L)'
;GGVGNDGLAGQDGNDTIIGGADNDTLLGGAGNDSLRGGAGRDLIQGGTGKDNINGEGDVDTVMGGSGGGPDSGDKVFDPIGEVNESFKFTLDWLNLI
;
A
#
# COMPACT_ATOMS: atom_id res chain seq x y z
N GLY A 1 11.33 9.51 -4.81
CA GLY A 1 11.55 10.59 -3.86
C GLY A 1 13.01 10.67 -3.52
N GLY A 2 13.57 9.66 -2.87
CA GLY A 2 14.95 9.65 -2.43
C GLY A 2 14.98 9.61 -0.92
N VAL A 3 15.63 10.57 -0.27
CA VAL A 3 15.60 10.73 1.19
C VAL A 3 14.73 11.93 1.52
N GLY A 4 13.87 11.78 2.54
CA GLY A 4 12.97 12.82 3.02
C GLY A 4 11.53 12.57 2.57
N ASN A 5 10.60 13.30 3.18
CA ASN A 5 9.17 13.14 2.89
C ASN A 5 8.80 13.75 1.53
N ASP A 6 8.45 12.92 0.56
CA ASP A 6 8.14 13.31 -0.81
C ASP A 6 6.65 13.17 -1.17
N GLY A 7 6.20 13.98 -2.12
CA GLY A 7 4.89 13.87 -2.76
C GLY A 7 5.05 13.57 -4.24
N LEU A 8 4.59 12.39 -4.68
CA LEU A 8 4.80 11.86 -6.03
C LEU A 8 3.47 11.51 -6.68
N ALA A 9 3.28 11.88 -7.95
CA ALA A 9 2.05 11.63 -8.70
C ALA A 9 2.31 11.20 -10.15
N GLY A 10 1.71 10.09 -10.59
CA GLY A 10 1.81 9.53 -11.94
C GLY A 10 0.88 10.20 -12.95
N GLN A 11 -0.36 10.48 -12.53
CA GLN A 11 -1.46 11.02 -13.35
C GLN A 11 -2.04 9.96 -14.30
N ASP A 12 -2.25 10.28 -15.57
CA ASP A 12 -2.77 9.34 -16.55
C ASP A 12 -1.59 8.55 -17.18
N GLY A 13 -1.66 7.23 -17.18
CA GLY A 13 -0.63 6.37 -17.72
C GLY A 13 -0.42 5.11 -16.90
N ASN A 14 0.52 4.28 -17.32
CA ASN A 14 1.02 3.20 -16.47
C ASN A 14 2.34 3.69 -15.89
N ASP A 15 2.32 4.13 -14.63
CA ASP A 15 3.44 4.82 -14.00
C ASP A 15 4.26 3.91 -13.11
N THR A 16 5.50 4.33 -12.84
CA THR A 16 6.36 3.71 -11.82
C THR A 16 6.79 4.79 -10.85
N ILE A 17 6.34 4.69 -9.61
CA ILE A 17 6.57 5.66 -8.55
C ILE A 17 7.30 4.99 -7.41
N ILE A 18 8.40 5.60 -6.96
CA ILE A 18 9.22 5.10 -5.85
C ILE A 18 9.41 6.25 -4.86
N GLY A 19 8.93 6.08 -3.63
CA GLY A 19 9.08 7.01 -2.51
C GLY A 19 10.53 7.11 -2.08
N GLY A 20 11.03 6.11 -1.37
CA GLY A 20 12.43 6.04 -0.94
C GLY A 20 12.54 5.87 0.57
N ALA A 21 13.13 6.82 1.27
CA ALA A 21 13.27 6.80 2.71
C ALA A 21 12.52 7.97 3.34
N ASP A 22 12.01 7.75 4.54
CA ASP A 22 11.07 8.60 5.28
C ASP A 22 9.62 8.49 4.77
N ASN A 23 8.73 9.36 5.22
CA ASN A 23 7.29 9.18 5.01
C ASN A 23 6.84 9.88 3.73
N ASP A 24 6.47 9.09 2.73
CA ASP A 24 6.13 9.58 1.40
C ASP A 24 4.61 9.55 1.12
N THR A 25 4.18 10.32 0.14
CA THR A 25 2.83 10.27 -0.44
C THR A 25 2.90 9.96 -1.92
N LEU A 26 2.36 8.81 -2.32
CA LEU A 26 2.41 8.29 -3.69
C LEU A 26 1.01 8.20 -4.27
N LEU A 27 0.79 8.82 -5.42
CA LEU A 27 -0.49 8.81 -6.15
C LEU A 27 -0.27 8.23 -7.55
N GLY A 28 -0.78 7.04 -7.85
CA GLY A 28 -0.70 6.43 -9.18
C GLY A 28 -1.49 7.24 -10.20
N GLY A 29 -2.81 7.26 -10.06
CA GLY A 29 -3.70 8.05 -10.91
C GLY A 29 -4.58 7.16 -11.76
N ALA A 30 -4.50 7.26 -13.08
CA ALA A 30 -5.30 6.46 -13.99
C ALA A 30 -4.42 5.58 -14.87
N GLY A 31 -4.55 4.26 -14.74
CA GLY A 31 -3.85 3.25 -15.51
C GLY A 31 -3.36 2.15 -14.57
N ASN A 32 -2.44 1.31 -15.03
CA ASN A 32 -1.91 0.22 -14.22
C ASN A 32 -0.55 0.63 -13.67
N ASP A 33 -0.52 1.04 -12.41
CA ASP A 33 0.65 1.67 -11.81
C ASP A 33 1.50 0.68 -11.00
N SER A 34 2.79 0.97 -10.87
CA SER A 34 3.69 0.31 -9.93
C SER A 34 4.17 1.32 -8.91
N LEU A 35 3.67 1.22 -7.68
CA LEU A 35 3.96 2.14 -6.59
C LEU A 35 4.82 1.45 -5.55
N ARG A 36 5.90 2.08 -5.09
CA ARG A 36 6.76 1.57 -4.02
C ARG A 36 7.04 2.64 -2.98
N GLY A 37 6.55 2.47 -1.76
CA GLY A 37 6.74 3.39 -0.64
C GLY A 37 8.21 3.49 -0.24
N GLY A 38 8.78 2.41 0.28
CA GLY A 38 10.19 2.30 0.61
C GLY A 38 10.39 2.09 2.11
N ALA A 39 11.07 2.98 2.81
CA ALA A 39 11.24 2.88 4.25
C ALA A 39 10.58 4.07 4.92
N GLY A 40 9.67 3.84 5.85
CA GLY A 40 8.89 4.89 6.49
C GLY A 40 7.44 4.46 6.53
N ARG A 41 6.58 5.36 7.01
CA ARG A 41 5.12 5.19 6.99
C ARG A 41 4.56 6.00 5.84
N ASP A 42 4.21 5.31 4.78
CA ASP A 42 3.83 5.91 3.51
C ASP A 42 2.31 6.00 3.35
N LEU A 43 1.88 6.97 2.54
CA LEU A 43 0.52 7.11 2.07
C LEU A 43 0.49 6.80 0.57
N ILE A 44 -0.08 5.67 0.18
CA ILE A 44 -0.07 5.23 -1.21
C ILE A 44 -1.50 5.11 -1.73
N GLN A 45 -1.78 5.75 -2.87
CA GLN A 45 -3.07 5.66 -3.56
C GLN A 45 -2.86 5.18 -4.99
N GLY A 46 -3.37 3.99 -5.31
CA GLY A 46 -3.28 3.40 -6.66
C GLY A 46 -4.05 4.24 -7.69
N GLY A 47 -5.33 4.46 -7.42
CA GLY A 47 -6.21 5.13 -8.37
C GLY A 47 -6.95 4.14 -9.26
N THR A 48 -7.30 4.52 -10.48
CA THR A 48 -8.10 3.64 -11.34
C THR A 48 -7.21 2.73 -12.17
N GLY A 49 -7.40 1.42 -12.05
CA GLY A 49 -6.75 0.43 -12.91
C GLY A 49 -6.38 -0.80 -12.09
N LYS A 50 -5.34 -1.50 -12.51
CA LYS A 50 -4.78 -2.63 -11.76
C LYS A 50 -3.39 -2.25 -11.30
N ASP A 51 -3.30 -1.87 -10.03
CA ASP A 51 -2.08 -1.36 -9.47
C ASP A 51 -1.29 -2.45 -8.74
N ASN A 52 0.03 -2.27 -8.71
CA ASN A 52 0.97 -3.05 -7.95
C ASN A 52 1.64 -2.15 -6.93
N ILE A 53 1.22 -2.25 -5.68
CA ILE A 53 1.61 -1.34 -4.60
C ILE A 53 2.48 -2.08 -3.57
N ASN A 54 3.76 -1.73 -3.46
CA ASN A 54 4.60 -2.26 -2.40
C ASN A 54 4.84 -1.16 -1.38
N GLY A 55 4.27 -1.27 -0.18
CA GLY A 55 4.59 -0.38 0.93
C GLY A 55 6.08 -0.37 1.22
N GLU A 56 6.64 -1.56 1.49
CA GLU A 56 7.98 -1.75 2.07
C GLU A 56 8.12 -1.01 3.42
N GLY A 57 8.89 -1.55 4.37
CA GLY A 57 9.17 -0.82 5.62
C GLY A 57 8.08 -0.91 6.69
N ASP A 58 7.66 0.26 7.22
CA ASP A 58 6.80 0.36 8.40
C ASP A 58 5.32 0.11 8.03
N VAL A 59 4.39 0.51 8.90
CA VAL A 59 2.95 0.37 8.64
C VAL A 59 2.48 1.51 7.73
N ASP A 60 2.10 1.14 6.51
CA ASP A 60 1.65 2.06 5.48
C ASP A 60 0.12 2.19 5.43
N THR A 61 -0.34 3.28 4.81
CA THR A 61 -1.75 3.48 4.46
C THR A 61 -1.91 3.36 2.96
N VAL A 62 -2.50 2.26 2.50
CA VAL A 62 -2.78 2.02 1.08
C VAL A 62 -4.27 2.21 0.78
N MET A 63 -4.58 3.10 -0.15
CA MET A 63 -5.94 3.34 -0.64
C MET A 63 -6.05 2.85 -2.08
N GLY A 64 -6.88 1.83 -2.28
CA GLY A 64 -7.27 1.44 -3.63
C GLY A 64 -8.22 2.43 -4.28
N GLY A 65 -8.15 2.58 -5.60
CA GLY A 65 -9.05 3.48 -6.31
C GLY A 65 -10.31 2.81 -6.85
N SER A 66 -11.14 3.62 -7.51
CA SER A 66 -12.52 3.29 -7.89
C SER A 66 -12.65 2.27 -9.04
N GLY A 67 -11.55 1.65 -9.48
CA GLY A 67 -11.49 0.72 -10.62
C GLY A 67 -11.81 -0.75 -10.31
N GLY A 68 -11.93 -1.13 -9.04
CA GLY A 68 -12.42 -2.46 -8.63
C GLY A 68 -11.54 -3.66 -9.02
N GLY A 69 -10.29 -3.42 -9.45
CA GLY A 69 -9.26 -4.46 -9.46
C GLY A 69 -8.77 -4.70 -8.03
N PRO A 70 -8.37 -5.92 -7.64
CA PRO A 70 -7.56 -6.08 -6.45
C PRO A 70 -6.22 -5.42 -6.71
N ASP A 71 -5.96 -4.29 -6.06
CA ASP A 71 -4.60 -3.75 -5.99
C ASP A 71 -3.73 -4.83 -5.37
N SER A 72 -2.78 -5.30 -6.17
CA SER A 72 -2.12 -6.59 -5.97
C SER A 72 -0.96 -6.52 -4.98
N GLY A 73 -0.84 -5.38 -4.31
CA GLY A 73 0.29 -5.04 -3.51
C GLY A 73 -0.18 -4.48 -2.18
N ASP A 74 0.32 -5.16 -1.15
CA ASP A 74 0.06 -5.02 0.27
C ASP A 74 -1.40 -5.06 0.73
N LYS A 75 -1.79 -6.19 1.33
CA LYS A 75 -3.12 -6.38 1.94
C LYS A 75 -3.24 -5.79 3.35
N VAL A 76 -2.36 -4.88 3.74
CA VAL A 76 -2.32 -4.39 5.12
C VAL A 76 -3.27 -3.19 5.27
N PHE A 77 -4.58 -3.47 5.23
CA PHE A 77 -5.50 -2.71 6.07
C PHE A 77 -5.41 -3.29 7.48
N ASP A 78 -4.38 -2.86 8.20
CA ASP A 78 -4.21 -3.20 9.60
C ASP A 78 -4.31 -1.95 10.49
N PRO A 79 -5.52 -1.57 10.93
CA PRO A 79 -5.69 -0.51 11.90
C PRO A 79 -5.14 -0.86 13.30
N ILE A 80 -4.65 -2.08 13.53
CA ILE A 80 -4.17 -2.55 14.83
C ILE A 80 -2.90 -3.42 14.73
N GLY A 81 -1.88 -3.00 13.96
CA GLY A 81 -0.52 -3.55 13.98
C GLY A 81 -0.38 -5.00 14.51
N GLU A 82 -0.85 -5.99 13.78
CA GLU A 82 -0.76 -7.40 14.09
C GLU A 82 -0.25 -8.23 12.91
N VAL A 83 0.97 -8.73 13.15
CA VAL A 83 1.39 -10.12 12.94
C VAL A 83 0.84 -10.84 11.70
N ASN A 84 1.71 -10.79 10.69
CA ASN A 84 2.08 -11.86 9.78
C ASN A 84 1.14 -12.19 8.62
N GLU A 85 1.81 -12.27 7.48
CA GLU A 85 1.34 -12.81 6.22
C GLU A 85 0.54 -14.11 6.43
N SER A 86 -0.66 -14.12 5.87
CA SER A 86 -1.59 -15.26 5.78
C SER A 86 -2.70 -15.29 6.84
N PHE A 87 -3.86 -14.73 6.47
CA PHE A 87 -5.19 -15.23 6.79
C PHE A 87 -5.24 -16.40 7.80
N LYS A 88 -5.47 -16.09 9.08
CA LYS A 88 -5.91 -17.06 10.10
C LYS A 88 -7.13 -16.52 10.85
N PHE A 89 -8.30 -16.59 10.20
CA PHE A 89 -9.54 -16.72 10.95
C PHE A 89 -9.60 -18.15 11.49
N THR A 90 -9.01 -18.41 12.65
CA THR A 90 -9.45 -19.53 13.48
C THR A 90 -9.79 -18.99 14.85
N LEU A 91 -11.09 -18.92 15.11
CA LEU A 91 -11.69 -18.62 16.39
C LEU A 91 -11.20 -19.65 17.43
N ASP A 92 -10.12 -19.38 18.15
CA ASP A 92 -9.80 -20.10 19.38
C ASP A 92 -10.70 -19.58 20.52
N TRP A 93 -12.02 -19.68 20.33
CA TRP A 93 -13.03 -19.43 21.35
C TRP A 93 -13.36 -20.68 22.17
N LEU A 94 -12.43 -21.65 22.27
CA LEU A 94 -12.67 -22.87 23.04
C LEU A 94 -11.43 -23.35 23.80
N ASN A 95 -10.98 -22.54 24.77
CA ASN A 95 -10.16 -23.02 25.89
C ASN A 95 -10.62 -22.44 27.25
N LEU A 96 -11.90 -22.10 27.36
CA LEU A 96 -12.65 -21.94 28.61
C LEU A 96 -13.95 -22.71 28.31
N ILE A 97 -14.18 -23.95 28.72
CA ILE A 97 -14.24 -24.54 30.07
C ILE A 97 -14.08 -26.06 29.89
#